data_AF-A0A452ZSS8-F1
#
_entry.id   AF-A0A452ZSS8-F1
#
_cell.length_a   1.000
_cell.length_b   1.000
_cell.length_c   1.000
_cell.angle_alpha   90.00
_cell.angle_beta   90.00
_cell.angle_gamma   90.00
#
_symmetry.space_group_name_H-M   'P 1'
#
loop_
_entity.id
_entity.type
_entity.pdbx_description
1 polymer ?
#
loop_
_entity_poly.entity_id
_entity_poly.type
_entity_poly.pdbx_seq_one_letter_code
_entity_poly.pdbx_strand_id
1 'polypeptide(L)'
;MINFTCRRRGRGGAMGNSGSTAPARLGKTHVPDLEWKVHDFSALLETKASSAISSFFHCSGYKWYLQVTPKHNQDAQVSPNRKQDDQGNPYVALSLMIFREGLEPGHTVHAVFELSIFNHSKGMYRGCKASYNFNVKNTYSNKECLIPLEELLKSPAFLVDDSCVFGVEILKIDVSSPEMKSAVIQKKATTVQNLFVQKKGFIKGTYTWTMNNFLELDSQHFVRSPTFEVCGHKWYSPVTSCITNSLSINTMHVL
;
A
#
# COMPACT_ATOMS: atom_id res chain seq x y z
N MET A 1 -17.60 2.21 -19.32
CA MET A 1 -16.68 3.14 -19.99
C MET A 1 -15.56 3.43 -19.03
N ILE A 2 -14.33 3.01 -19.34
CA ILE A 2 -13.21 3.16 -18.39
C ILE A 2 -12.11 3.97 -19.07
N ASN A 3 -11.51 4.91 -18.33
CA ASN A 3 -10.59 5.93 -18.84
C ASN A 3 -9.12 5.60 -18.52
N PHE A 4 -8.18 5.80 -19.45
CA PHE A 4 -6.75 5.44 -19.30
C PHE A 4 -5.77 6.53 -19.76
N THR A 5 -4.49 6.50 -19.28
CA THR A 5 -3.51 7.62 -19.41
C THR A 5 -1.99 7.24 -19.33
N CYS A 6 -1.07 7.65 -20.27
CA CYS A 6 0.44 7.51 -20.12
C CYS A 6 1.36 8.45 -20.96
N ARG A 7 2.64 8.60 -20.56
CA ARG A 7 3.82 9.08 -21.34
C ARG A 7 5.08 8.21 -21.11
N ARG A 8 5.98 8.11 -22.12
CA ARG A 8 7.32 7.43 -22.08
C ARG A 8 8.49 8.44 -22.19
N ARG A 9 9.63 8.13 -21.56
CA ARG A 9 11.05 8.50 -21.88
C ARG A 9 11.95 7.83 -20.80
N GLY A 10 13.20 7.38 -20.94
CA GLY A 10 14.29 7.39 -21.95
C GLY A 10 15.62 7.29 -21.16
N ARG A 11 16.47 6.26 -21.41
CA ARG A 11 17.57 5.75 -20.54
C ARG A 11 18.96 6.43 -20.70
N GLY A 12 19.78 6.35 -19.63
CA GLY A 12 21.28 6.35 -19.61
C GLY A 12 21.85 7.16 -18.42
N GLY A 13 22.92 6.83 -17.67
CA GLY A 13 23.85 5.70 -17.52
C GLY A 13 25.05 6.11 -16.61
N ALA A 14 25.48 5.22 -15.67
CA ALA A 14 26.78 5.06 -14.94
C ALA A 14 27.42 6.25 -14.15
N MET A 15 28.30 6.14 -13.12
CA MET A 15 28.70 5.18 -12.07
C MET A 15 29.78 5.90 -11.20
N GLY A 16 29.89 5.68 -9.88
CA GLY A 16 31.02 6.17 -9.06
C GLY A 16 30.81 6.10 -7.53
N ASN A 17 31.80 5.58 -6.79
CA ASN A 17 31.70 4.91 -5.47
C ASN A 17 32.27 5.72 -4.27
N SER A 18 32.01 5.22 -3.04
CA SER A 18 32.70 5.33 -1.72
C SER A 18 31.76 5.92 -0.64
N GLY A 19 31.51 5.38 0.56
CA GLY A 19 32.03 4.26 1.34
C GLY A 19 32.10 4.69 2.81
N SER A 20 31.15 4.31 3.68
CA SER A 20 31.35 4.30 5.15
C SER A 20 30.29 3.47 5.90
N THR A 21 30.76 2.79 6.93
CA THR A 21 30.16 1.76 7.77
C THR A 21 28.93 2.21 8.59
N ALA A 22 27.87 1.42 8.55
CA ALA A 22 26.68 1.53 9.41
C ALA A 22 26.45 0.20 10.19
N PRO A 23 25.85 0.26 11.39
CA PRO A 23 25.74 -0.89 12.28
C PRO A 23 24.64 -1.89 11.88
N ALA A 24 24.89 -3.14 12.27
CA ALA A 24 24.02 -4.31 12.38
C ALA A 24 23.17 -4.71 11.15
N ARG A 25 23.71 -5.68 10.41
CA ARG A 25 23.05 -6.50 9.40
C ARG A 25 21.89 -7.30 10.02
N LEU A 26 20.68 -7.15 9.50
CA LEU A 26 19.67 -8.21 9.55
C LEU A 26 19.61 -8.86 8.17
N GLY A 27 20.48 -9.85 7.98
CA GLY A 27 20.49 -10.70 6.80
C GLY A 27 19.30 -11.65 6.85
N LYS A 28 18.24 -11.27 6.14
CA LYS A 28 17.21 -12.11 5.51
C LYS A 28 16.44 -11.16 4.58
N THR A 29 16.19 -11.57 3.34
CA THR A 29 15.21 -10.90 2.48
C THR A 29 13.87 -10.95 3.21
N HIS A 30 13.54 -9.88 3.93
CA HIS A 30 12.28 -9.70 4.63
C HIS A 30 11.19 -9.60 3.57
N VAL A 31 10.35 -10.63 3.49
CA VAL A 31 9.27 -10.74 2.51
C VAL A 31 8.00 -10.23 3.20
N PRO A 32 7.45 -9.06 2.81
CA PRO A 32 6.26 -8.52 3.45
C PRO A 32 5.01 -9.34 3.10
N ASP A 33 3.96 -9.23 3.90
CA ASP A 33 2.63 -9.76 3.57
C ASP A 33 1.95 -8.94 2.46
N LEU A 34 2.24 -7.62 2.42
CA LEU A 34 1.86 -6.71 1.35
C LEU A 34 3.08 -5.95 0.84
N GLU A 35 3.31 -6.00 -0.47
CA GLU A 35 4.13 -5.06 -1.21
C GLU A 35 3.22 -4.13 -2.01
N TRP A 36 3.32 -2.82 -1.80
CA TRP A 36 2.48 -1.83 -2.47
C TRP A 36 3.32 -0.77 -3.15
N LYS A 37 3.34 -0.81 -4.49
CA LYS A 37 4.01 0.18 -5.32
C LYS A 37 3.08 1.33 -5.65
N VAL A 38 3.46 2.55 -5.28
CA VAL A 38 2.78 3.79 -5.65
C VAL A 38 3.59 4.46 -6.76
N HIS A 39 3.05 4.47 -7.97
CA HIS A 39 3.61 5.17 -9.13
C HIS A 39 3.16 6.63 -9.13
N ASP A 40 3.98 7.49 -9.73
CA ASP A 40 3.76 8.94 -9.79
C ASP A 40 3.58 9.56 -8.39
N PHE A 41 4.43 9.20 -7.42
CA PHE A 41 4.34 9.61 -6.03
C PHE A 41 4.32 11.14 -5.88
N SER A 42 5.06 11.88 -6.71
CA SER A 42 4.99 13.34 -6.73
C SER A 42 3.58 13.87 -7.03
N ALA A 43 2.79 13.17 -7.85
CA ALA A 43 1.39 13.50 -8.09
C ALA A 43 0.55 13.41 -6.82
N LEU A 44 0.83 12.40 -5.98
CA LEU A 44 0.12 12.22 -4.71
C LEU A 44 0.31 13.43 -3.79
N LEU A 45 1.51 14.02 -3.80
CA LEU A 45 1.85 15.24 -3.04
C LEU A 45 1.19 16.52 -3.58
N GLU A 46 0.87 16.53 -4.88
CA GLU A 46 0.18 17.63 -5.57
C GLU A 46 -1.35 17.54 -5.42
N THR A 47 -1.87 16.33 -5.17
CA THR A 47 -3.31 16.15 -4.94
C THR A 47 -3.75 16.83 -3.64
N LYS A 48 -5.03 17.24 -3.59
CA LYS A 48 -5.67 17.68 -2.33
C LYS A 48 -5.96 16.52 -1.37
N ALA A 49 -5.67 15.28 -1.76
CA ALA A 49 -5.92 14.12 -0.92
C ALA A 49 -4.92 14.09 0.25
N SER A 50 -5.41 13.88 1.46
CA SER A 50 -4.57 13.78 2.66
C SER A 50 -3.87 12.42 2.80
N SER A 51 -4.31 11.41 2.06
CA SER A 51 -3.76 10.06 2.07
C SER A 51 -4.17 9.26 0.83
N ALA A 52 -3.50 8.13 0.61
CA ALA A 52 -3.94 7.05 -0.28
C ALA A 52 -4.01 5.73 0.50
N ILE A 53 -4.92 4.85 0.11
CA ILE A 53 -5.16 3.56 0.76
C ILE A 53 -5.00 2.45 -0.29
N SER A 54 -4.35 1.35 0.10
CA SER A 54 -4.20 0.17 -0.74
C SER A 54 -5.54 -0.56 -0.96
N SER A 55 -5.57 -1.56 -1.84
CA SER A 55 -6.62 -2.58 -1.76
C SER A 55 -6.39 -3.48 -0.55
N PHE A 56 -7.41 -4.21 -0.11
CA PHE A 56 -7.23 -5.11 1.03
C PHE A 56 -6.25 -6.24 0.68
N PHE A 57 -5.50 -6.70 1.68
CA PHE A 57 -4.75 -7.95 1.63
C PHE A 57 -5.19 -8.85 2.79
N HIS A 58 -5.11 -10.15 2.57
CA HIS A 58 -5.50 -11.15 3.57
C HIS A 58 -4.27 -11.61 4.36
N CYS A 59 -4.30 -11.44 5.68
CA CYS A 59 -3.29 -12.01 6.57
C CYS A 59 -3.95 -12.47 7.88
N SER A 60 -3.63 -13.71 8.29
CA SER A 60 -4.08 -14.32 9.56
C SER A 60 -5.59 -14.23 9.82
N GLY A 61 -6.40 -14.48 8.78
CA GLY A 61 -7.87 -14.47 8.88
C GLY A 61 -8.53 -13.09 8.77
N TYR A 62 -7.76 -12.01 8.72
CA TYR A 62 -8.28 -10.65 8.62
C TYR A 62 -7.98 -10.01 7.26
N LYS A 63 -8.81 -9.04 6.89
CA LYS A 63 -8.59 -8.13 5.75
C LYS A 63 -7.94 -6.85 6.27
N TRP A 64 -6.76 -6.55 5.75
CA TRP A 64 -5.95 -5.39 6.14
C TRP A 64 -5.78 -4.43 4.97
N TYR A 65 -5.54 -3.15 5.26
CA TYR A 65 -5.17 -2.14 4.26
C TYR A 65 -3.95 -1.39 4.75
N LEU A 66 -3.13 -0.92 3.82
CA LEU A 66 -2.06 0.02 4.10
C LEU A 66 -2.50 1.42 3.65
N GLN A 67 -2.37 2.40 4.53
CA GLN A 67 -2.55 3.81 4.20
C GLN A 67 -1.20 4.52 4.18
N VAL A 68 -0.96 5.33 3.16
CA VAL A 68 0.14 6.29 3.09
C VAL A 68 -0.39 7.71 3.27
N THR A 69 0.18 8.43 4.22
CA THR A 69 0.03 9.87 4.37
C THR A 69 1.32 10.53 3.87
N PRO A 70 1.30 11.13 2.67
CA PRO A 70 2.53 11.56 1.98
C PRO A 70 3.11 12.86 2.55
N LYS A 71 2.30 13.65 3.27
CA LYS A 71 2.70 14.85 4.01
C LYS A 71 2.10 14.78 5.41
N HIS A 72 2.82 14.17 6.34
CA HIS A 72 2.46 14.18 7.75
C HIS A 72 3.36 15.15 8.50
N ASN A 73 2.78 16.24 9.00
CA ASN A 73 3.44 17.10 9.98
C ASN A 73 3.25 16.44 11.34
N GLN A 74 4.35 16.12 12.01
CA GLN A 74 4.27 15.59 13.35
C GLN A 74 3.90 16.75 14.29
N ASP A 75 2.65 16.81 14.73
CA ASP A 75 2.28 17.74 15.80
C ASP A 75 3.08 17.36 17.05
N ALA A 76 3.56 18.38 17.78
CA ALA A 76 4.54 18.31 18.87
C ALA A 76 4.14 17.49 20.13
N GLN A 77 3.14 16.60 20.04
CA GLN A 77 2.44 16.05 21.21
C GLN A 77 2.43 14.51 21.31
N VAL A 78 2.95 13.73 20.35
CA VAL A 78 2.66 12.26 20.33
C VAL A 78 3.88 11.34 20.12
N SER A 79 5.07 11.70 20.61
CA SER A 79 6.12 10.68 20.82
C SER A 79 7.11 11.08 21.90
N PRO A 80 7.12 10.43 23.07
CA PRO A 80 7.99 10.80 24.18
C PRO A 80 9.49 10.47 23.96
N ASN A 81 9.85 9.77 22.87
CA ASN A 81 11.18 9.18 22.69
C ASN A 81 11.90 9.51 21.37
N ARG A 82 11.47 10.53 20.62
CA ARG A 82 12.28 11.02 19.47
C ARG A 82 12.70 12.45 19.74
N LYS A 83 14.03 12.68 19.75
CA LYS A 83 14.62 14.01 19.81
C LYS A 83 14.03 14.80 18.66
N GLN A 84 13.41 15.92 19.00
CA GLN A 84 12.90 16.90 18.04
C GLN A 84 14.11 17.50 17.33
N ASP A 85 14.60 16.84 16.28
CA ASP A 85 15.54 17.44 15.35
C ASP A 85 14.73 18.20 14.29
N ASP A 86 14.93 19.52 14.34
CA ASP A 86 14.74 20.49 13.28
C ASP A 86 13.35 20.61 12.62
N GLN A 87 12.66 21.67 13.04
CA GLN A 87 11.82 22.51 12.16
C GLN A 87 10.69 21.83 11.38
N GLY A 88 9.66 21.27 12.03
CA GLY A 88 8.32 21.11 11.42
C GLY A 88 8.25 20.43 10.03
N ASN A 89 9.26 19.64 9.66
CA ASN A 89 9.42 19.11 8.32
C ASN A 89 8.48 17.92 8.13
N PRO A 90 7.74 17.84 7.01
CA PRO A 90 6.80 16.76 6.77
C PRO A 90 7.52 15.41 6.59
N TYR A 91 6.89 14.36 7.09
CA TYR A 91 7.30 12.98 6.88
C TYR A 91 6.32 12.26 5.96
N VAL A 92 6.80 11.23 5.28
CA VAL A 92 5.91 10.18 4.77
C VAL A 92 5.62 9.23 5.91
N ALA A 93 4.33 9.09 6.23
CA ALA A 93 3.86 8.23 7.30
C ALA A 93 2.97 7.11 6.76
N LEU A 94 3.05 5.94 7.41
CA LEU A 94 2.19 4.81 7.12
C LEU A 94 1.29 4.50 8.32
N SER A 95 0.10 3.97 8.07
CA SER A 95 -0.74 3.37 9.09
C SER A 95 -1.38 2.08 8.57
N LEU A 96 -1.44 1.07 9.44
CA LEU A 96 -2.13 -0.17 9.16
C LEU A 96 -3.61 -0.03 9.51
N MET A 97 -4.47 -0.60 8.67
CA MET A 97 -5.92 -0.60 8.87
C MET A 97 -6.47 -2.01 8.83
N ILE A 98 -7.56 -2.24 9.56
CA ILE A 98 -8.31 -3.50 9.50
C ILE A 98 -9.73 -3.25 9.00
N PHE A 99 -10.26 -4.19 8.23
CA PHE A 99 -11.64 -4.14 7.75
C PHE A 99 -12.64 -4.25 8.91
N ARG A 100 -13.41 -3.17 9.12
CA ARG A 100 -14.34 -3.01 10.24
C ARG A 100 -15.36 -4.15 10.35
N GLU A 101 -15.98 -4.54 9.25
CA GLU A 101 -17.05 -5.57 9.26
C GLU A 101 -16.48 -6.98 9.48
N GLY A 102 -15.16 -7.15 9.44
CA GLY A 102 -14.49 -8.38 9.87
C GLY A 102 -14.15 -8.43 11.35
N LEU A 103 -14.62 -7.45 12.14
CA LEU A 103 -14.38 -7.39 13.59
C LEU A 103 -15.67 -7.67 14.36
N GLU A 104 -15.53 -8.50 15.37
CA GLU A 104 -16.61 -8.81 16.32
C GLU A 104 -16.71 -7.74 17.42
N PRO A 105 -17.92 -7.28 17.78
CA PRO A 105 -18.14 -6.39 18.91
C PRO A 105 -17.59 -6.96 20.23
N GLY A 106 -16.85 -6.14 20.98
CA GLY A 106 -16.26 -6.54 22.26
C GLY A 106 -14.91 -7.27 22.15
N HIS A 107 -14.51 -7.71 20.96
CA HIS A 107 -13.17 -8.26 20.74
C HIS A 107 -12.14 -7.16 20.45
N THR A 108 -10.90 -7.40 20.85
CA THR A 108 -9.74 -6.59 20.46
C THR A 108 -8.73 -7.48 19.76
N VAL A 109 -8.29 -7.07 18.58
CA VAL A 109 -7.22 -7.68 17.81
C VAL A 109 -5.96 -6.86 18.06
N HIS A 110 -5.09 -7.36 18.94
CA HIS A 110 -3.77 -6.79 19.14
C HIS A 110 -2.85 -7.30 18.04
N ALA A 111 -2.33 -6.41 17.19
CA ALA A 111 -1.38 -6.77 16.15
C ALA A 111 -0.03 -6.12 16.39
N VAL A 112 1.05 -6.87 16.15
CA VAL A 112 2.42 -6.40 16.05
C VAL A 112 2.83 -6.53 14.59
N PHE A 113 3.34 -5.46 14.00
CA PHE A 113 3.61 -5.39 12.57
C PHE A 113 4.79 -4.49 12.27
N GLU A 114 5.39 -4.66 11.10
CA GLU A 114 6.42 -3.80 10.55
C GLU A 114 5.87 -3.03 9.36
N LEU A 115 6.00 -1.69 9.41
CA LEU A 115 5.73 -0.80 8.29
C LEU A 115 7.05 -0.39 7.66
N SER A 116 7.16 -0.45 6.33
CA SER A 116 8.44 -0.26 5.67
C SER A 116 8.36 0.39 4.29
N ILE A 117 9.50 0.91 3.85
CA ILE A 117 9.75 1.38 2.48
C ILE A 117 10.92 0.59 1.88
N PHE A 118 10.80 0.19 0.62
CA PHE A 118 11.83 -0.58 -0.07
C PHE A 118 12.99 0.31 -0.50
N ASN A 119 14.21 -0.08 -0.14
CA ASN A 119 15.42 0.53 -0.65
C ASN A 119 15.92 -0.25 -1.87
N HIS A 120 15.68 0.29 -3.06
CA HIS A 120 16.07 -0.31 -4.33
C HIS A 120 17.60 -0.47 -4.47
N SER A 121 18.40 0.44 -3.92
CA SER A 121 19.86 0.36 -3.99
C SER A 121 20.44 -0.78 -3.15
N LYS A 122 19.82 -1.07 -2.01
CA LYS A 122 20.23 -2.15 -1.09
C LYS A 122 19.47 -3.46 -1.32
N GLY A 123 18.38 -3.43 -2.08
CA GLY A 123 17.50 -4.58 -2.31
C GLY A 123 16.79 -5.06 -1.04
N MET A 124 16.47 -4.16 -0.12
CA MET A 124 15.87 -4.52 1.17
C MET A 124 14.94 -3.44 1.72
N TYR A 125 14.00 -3.85 2.56
CA TYR A 125 13.08 -2.94 3.25
C TYR A 125 13.77 -2.21 4.42
N ARG A 126 13.41 -0.94 4.60
CA ARG A 126 13.73 -0.12 5.78
C ARG A 126 12.40 0.23 6.45
N GLY A 127 12.21 -0.19 7.69
CA GLY A 127 10.93 -0.02 8.38
C GLY A 127 11.05 0.26 9.87
N CYS A 128 9.88 0.40 10.50
CA CYS A 128 9.73 0.44 11.94
C CYS A 128 8.68 -0.58 12.38
N LYS A 129 8.95 -1.21 13.53
CA LYS A 129 8.02 -2.10 14.20
C LYS A 129 7.05 -1.27 15.05
N ALA A 130 5.77 -1.58 14.95
CA ALA A 130 4.71 -0.98 15.74
C ALA A 130 3.75 -2.06 16.25
N SER A 131 2.88 -1.66 17.19
CA SER A 131 1.81 -2.51 17.69
C SER A 131 0.57 -1.68 17.95
N TYR A 132 -0.61 -2.25 17.72
CA TYR A 132 -1.86 -1.53 17.91
C TYR A 132 -3.02 -2.48 18.27
N ASN A 133 -3.95 -1.95 19.06
CA ASN A 133 -5.18 -2.63 19.47
C ASN A 133 -6.32 -2.23 18.55
N PHE A 134 -6.67 -3.10 17.61
CA PHE A 134 -7.76 -2.87 16.69
C PHE A 134 -9.08 -3.40 17.26
N ASN A 135 -10.13 -2.61 17.10
CA ASN A 135 -11.49 -3.00 17.44
C ASN A 135 -12.48 -2.20 16.59
N VAL A 136 -13.78 -2.44 16.77
CA VAL A 136 -14.82 -1.79 15.97
C VAL A 136 -14.76 -0.25 16.06
N LYS A 137 -14.22 0.33 17.14
CA LYS A 137 -14.02 1.78 17.27
C LYS A 137 -12.69 2.23 16.66
N ASN A 138 -11.63 1.45 16.85
CA ASN A 138 -10.26 1.77 16.44
C ASN A 138 -9.81 0.86 15.29
N THR A 139 -10.06 1.28 14.05
CA THR A 139 -9.79 0.47 12.84
C THR A 139 -8.49 0.86 12.13
N TYR A 140 -7.77 1.85 12.65
CA TYR A 140 -6.54 2.42 12.10
C TYR A 140 -5.50 2.48 13.20
N SER A 141 -4.26 2.10 12.91
CA SER A 141 -3.15 2.34 13.82
C SER A 141 -2.79 3.82 13.89
N ASN A 142 -1.90 4.16 14.81
CA ASN A 142 -1.17 5.43 14.75
C ASN A 142 -0.41 5.55 13.42
N LYS A 143 -0.13 6.79 13.01
CA LYS A 143 0.72 7.09 11.86
C LYS A 143 2.17 6.98 12.28
N GLU A 144 2.89 6.08 11.63
CA GLU A 144 4.32 5.87 11.86
C GLU A 144 5.12 6.65 10.81
N CYS A 145 5.89 7.65 11.24
CA CYS A 145 6.79 8.41 10.38
C CYS A 145 7.96 7.50 9.91
N LEU A 146 8.02 7.20 8.61
CA LEU A 146 9.05 6.33 8.04
C LEU A 146 10.31 7.07 7.59
N ILE A 147 10.12 8.13 6.81
CA ILE A 147 11.20 8.86 6.15
C ILE A 147 10.81 10.33 6.01
N PRO A 148 11.72 11.28 6.29
CA PRO A 148 11.49 12.69 5.96
C PRO A 148 11.11 12.84 4.49
N LEU A 149 10.10 13.64 4.19
CA LEU A 149 9.64 13.80 2.81
C LEU A 149 10.75 14.32 1.90
N GLU A 150 11.57 15.24 2.40
CA GLU A 150 12.71 15.77 1.66
C GLU A 150 13.77 14.69 1.35
N GLU A 151 14.07 13.81 2.31
CA GLU A 151 14.98 12.67 2.12
C GLU A 151 14.43 11.74 1.04
N LEU A 152 13.13 11.42 1.09
CA LEU A 152 12.49 10.57 0.09
C LEU A 152 12.58 11.16 -1.32
N LEU A 153 12.24 12.43 -1.48
CA LEU A 153 12.21 13.11 -2.78
C LEU A 153 13.60 13.25 -3.42
N LYS A 154 14.66 13.29 -2.61
CA LYS A 154 16.05 13.38 -3.09
C LYS A 154 16.72 12.01 -3.25
N SER A 155 16.12 10.93 -2.76
CA SER A 155 16.76 9.62 -2.69
C SER A 155 16.33 8.71 -3.85
N PRO A 156 17.21 8.48 -4.84
CA PRO A 156 16.93 7.49 -5.90
C PRO A 156 16.91 6.05 -5.37
N ALA A 157 17.33 5.84 -4.11
CA ALA A 157 17.24 4.54 -3.46
C ALA A 157 15.80 4.20 -3.04
N PHE A 158 14.95 5.20 -2.78
CA PHE A 158 13.58 5.01 -2.30
C PHE A 158 12.52 5.48 -3.31
N LEU A 159 12.86 6.45 -4.16
CA LEU A 159 12.01 6.97 -5.22
C LEU A 159 12.66 6.68 -6.59
N VAL A 160 12.21 5.60 -7.24
CA VAL A 160 12.70 5.19 -8.57
C VAL A 160 11.60 5.42 -9.59
N ASP A 161 11.90 6.15 -10.67
CA ASP A 161 10.92 6.51 -11.70
C ASP A 161 9.64 7.14 -11.11
N ASP A 162 9.83 8.10 -10.19
CA ASP A 162 8.75 8.73 -9.40
C ASP A 162 7.84 7.70 -8.70
N SER A 163 8.37 6.53 -8.34
CA SER A 163 7.62 5.46 -7.69
C SER A 163 8.25 5.06 -6.37
N CYS A 164 7.40 4.86 -5.36
CA CYS A 164 7.78 4.34 -4.04
C CYS A 164 7.19 2.94 -3.86
N VAL A 165 7.91 2.05 -3.19
CA VAL A 165 7.39 0.74 -2.80
C VAL A 165 7.31 0.66 -1.28
N PHE A 166 6.11 0.46 -0.76
CA PHE A 166 5.84 0.30 0.67
C PHE A 166 5.58 -1.17 1.00
N GLY A 167 5.87 -1.55 2.24
CA GLY A 167 5.71 -2.91 2.73
C GLY A 167 5.02 -2.97 4.08
N VAL A 168 4.22 -4.03 4.29
CA VAL A 168 3.71 -4.42 5.61
C VAL A 168 4.04 -5.88 5.87
N GLU A 169 4.65 -6.20 7.02
CA GLU A 169 4.70 -7.57 7.55
C GLU A 169 3.92 -7.61 8.88
N ILE A 170 2.96 -8.51 8.99
CA ILE A 170 2.24 -8.79 10.23
C ILE A 170 3.01 -9.87 11.00
N LEU A 171 3.63 -9.46 12.10
CA LEU A 171 4.54 -10.30 12.88
C LEU A 171 3.78 -11.14 13.92
N LYS A 172 2.73 -10.57 14.51
CA LYS A 172 1.93 -11.22 15.56
C LYS A 172 0.50 -10.70 15.56
N ILE A 173 -0.46 -11.59 15.77
CA ILE A 173 -1.84 -11.24 16.11
C ILE A 173 -2.27 -12.02 17.35
N ASP A 174 -2.75 -11.31 18.36
CA ASP A 174 -3.41 -11.86 19.53
C ASP A 174 -4.84 -11.30 19.59
N VAL A 175 -5.83 -12.17 19.77
CA VAL A 175 -7.23 -11.76 19.89
C VAL A 175 -7.66 -11.93 21.33
N SER A 176 -8.08 -10.85 21.99
CA SER A 176 -8.73 -10.94 23.29
C SER A 176 -10.22 -11.18 23.09
N SER A 177 -10.65 -12.42 23.32
CA SER A 177 -12.05 -12.87 23.34
C SER A 177 -12.40 -13.45 24.72
N PRO A 178 -13.70 -13.51 25.09
CA PRO A 178 -14.16 -14.25 26.27
C PRO A 178 -13.85 -15.76 26.21
N GLU A 179 -13.74 -16.33 24.99
CA GLU A 179 -13.29 -17.70 24.74
C GLU A 179 -11.98 -17.66 23.96
N MET A 180 -10.85 -17.87 24.64
CA MET A 180 -9.50 -17.78 24.06
C MET A 180 -9.35 -18.70 22.83
N LYS A 181 -9.07 -18.12 21.66
CA LYS A 181 -8.52 -18.85 20.50
C LYS A 181 -7.27 -18.12 20.02
N SER A 182 -6.11 -18.73 20.23
CA SER A 182 -4.86 -18.27 19.61
C SER A 182 -4.93 -18.54 18.11
N ALA A 183 -4.74 -17.52 17.28
CA ALA A 183 -4.66 -17.68 15.84
C ALA A 183 -3.22 -18.01 15.46
N VAL A 184 -3.01 -19.15 14.80
CA VAL A 184 -1.72 -19.51 14.21
C VAL A 184 -1.50 -18.66 12.95
N ILE A 185 -0.38 -17.95 12.89
CA ILE A 185 0.01 -17.17 11.71
C ILE A 185 0.48 -18.16 10.64
N GLN A 186 -0.37 -18.43 9.65
CA GLN A 186 0.04 -19.13 8.44
C GLN A 186 0.68 -18.11 7.50
N LYS A 187 2.00 -18.17 7.35
CA LYS A 187 2.73 -17.31 6.42
C LYS A 187 2.32 -17.65 4.99
N LYS A 188 1.57 -16.75 4.35
CA LYS A 188 1.08 -16.88 2.97
C LYS A 188 2.05 -16.15 2.01
N ALA A 189 1.88 -16.40 0.70
CA ALA A 189 2.54 -15.62 -0.34
C ALA A 189 2.22 -14.12 -0.21
N THR A 190 3.21 -13.27 -0.49
CA THR A 190 3.08 -11.80 -0.53
C THR A 190 2.01 -11.37 -1.50
N THR A 191 1.17 -10.43 -1.06
CA THR A 191 0.25 -9.71 -1.94
C THR A 191 1.01 -8.55 -2.57
N VAL A 192 1.03 -8.46 -3.90
CA VAL A 192 1.63 -7.32 -4.63
C VAL A 192 0.53 -6.45 -5.19
N GLN A 193 0.60 -5.14 -4.93
CA GLN A 193 -0.37 -4.16 -5.40
C GLN A 193 0.32 -2.96 -6.05
N ASN A 194 -0.36 -2.33 -7.00
CA ASN A 194 0.10 -1.12 -7.68
C ASN A 194 -0.97 -0.03 -7.60
N LEU A 195 -0.58 1.21 -7.28
CA LEU A 195 -1.40 2.41 -7.39
C LEU A 195 -0.76 3.36 -8.41
N PHE A 196 -1.54 3.86 -9.36
CA PHE A 196 -1.11 4.86 -10.33
C PHE A 196 -1.83 6.18 -10.04
N VAL A 197 -1.10 7.26 -9.74
CA VAL A 197 -1.68 8.52 -9.30
C VAL A 197 -1.85 9.51 -10.46
N GLN A 198 -3.05 10.05 -10.62
CA GLN A 198 -3.38 10.91 -11.76
C GLN A 198 -2.97 12.38 -11.52
N LYS A 199 -2.00 12.88 -12.29
CA LYS A 199 -1.68 14.33 -12.43
C LYS A 199 -2.69 15.09 -13.28
N LYS A 200 -2.78 16.40 -13.10
CA LYS A 200 -3.44 17.29 -14.08
C LYS A 200 -2.68 17.23 -15.41
N GLY A 201 -3.37 16.95 -16.51
CA GLY A 201 -2.80 17.04 -17.88
C GLY A 201 -2.55 15.72 -18.60
N PHE A 202 -3.07 14.58 -18.13
CA PHE A 202 -3.01 13.33 -18.88
C PHE A 202 -3.93 13.31 -20.11
N ILE A 203 -3.51 12.61 -21.16
CA ILE A 203 -4.33 12.30 -22.34
C ILE A 203 -5.36 11.24 -21.95
N LYS A 204 -6.65 11.55 -22.12
CA LYS A 204 -7.78 10.64 -21.87
C LYS A 204 -7.89 9.63 -23.02
N GLY A 205 -7.90 8.34 -22.71
CA GLY A 205 -8.30 7.27 -23.63
C GLY A 205 -9.50 6.50 -23.09
N THR A 206 -10.38 6.00 -23.96
CA THR A 206 -11.58 5.23 -23.58
C THR A 206 -11.42 3.78 -24.04
N TYR A 207 -11.61 2.82 -23.13
CA TYR A 207 -11.82 1.41 -23.51
C TYR A 207 -13.30 1.06 -23.43
N THR A 208 -13.82 0.51 -24.52
CA THR A 208 -15.16 -0.06 -24.59
C THR A 208 -15.04 -1.56 -24.73
N TRP A 209 -15.68 -2.28 -23.84
CA TRP A 209 -15.82 -3.73 -23.91
C TRP A 209 -17.30 -4.09 -23.79
N THR A 210 -17.76 -4.94 -24.71
CA THR A 210 -19.10 -5.52 -24.69
C THR A 210 -19.04 -6.88 -24.03
N MET A 211 -19.72 -7.02 -22.89
CA MET A 211 -19.80 -8.28 -22.15
C MET A 211 -20.96 -9.11 -22.70
N ASN A 212 -20.64 -10.20 -23.40
CA ASN A 212 -21.65 -11.08 -24.00
C ASN A 212 -22.08 -12.21 -23.05
N ASN A 213 -21.30 -12.52 -22.01
CA ASN A 213 -21.50 -13.68 -21.14
C ASN A 213 -21.97 -13.26 -19.73
N PHE A 214 -22.98 -12.41 -19.63
CA PHE A 214 -23.51 -11.95 -18.34
C PHE A 214 -23.91 -13.11 -17.41
N LEU A 215 -24.40 -14.22 -17.97
CA LEU A 215 -24.77 -15.43 -17.25
C LEU A 215 -23.58 -16.11 -16.52
N GLU A 216 -22.34 -15.84 -16.91
CA GLU A 216 -21.15 -16.40 -16.25
C GLU A 216 -20.89 -15.75 -14.88
N LEU A 217 -21.44 -14.56 -14.61
CA LEU A 217 -21.32 -13.91 -13.30
C LEU A 217 -21.93 -14.74 -12.16
N ASP A 218 -23.01 -15.46 -12.44
CA ASP A 218 -23.67 -16.33 -11.47
C ASP A 218 -22.79 -17.52 -11.04
N SER A 219 -21.81 -17.88 -11.89
CA SER A 219 -20.91 -19.02 -11.67
C SER A 219 -19.52 -18.65 -11.16
N GLN A 220 -18.95 -17.53 -11.62
CA GLN A 220 -17.55 -17.15 -11.35
C GLN A 220 -17.38 -15.97 -10.39
N HIS A 221 -18.48 -15.40 -9.87
CA HIS A 221 -18.54 -14.20 -9.01
C HIS A 221 -17.99 -12.90 -9.65
N PHE A 222 -17.17 -12.99 -10.70
CA PHE A 222 -16.74 -11.88 -11.53
C PHE A 222 -16.42 -12.33 -12.96
N VAL A 223 -16.56 -11.44 -13.93
CA VAL A 223 -16.09 -11.62 -15.31
C VAL A 223 -14.97 -10.61 -15.58
N ARG A 224 -13.92 -11.04 -16.29
CA ARG A 224 -12.81 -10.17 -16.70
C ARG A 224 -13.04 -9.64 -18.11
N SER A 225 -12.76 -8.36 -18.34
CA SER A 225 -12.57 -7.87 -19.69
C SER A 225 -11.39 -8.59 -20.36
N PRO A 226 -11.33 -8.63 -21.71
CA PRO A 226 -10.10 -8.94 -22.42
C PRO A 226 -8.97 -8.06 -21.90
N THR A 227 -7.75 -8.60 -21.94
CA THR A 227 -6.56 -7.80 -21.65
C THR A 227 -6.40 -6.74 -22.72
N PHE A 228 -6.14 -5.51 -22.31
CA PHE A 228 -5.85 -4.42 -23.21
C PHE A 228 -4.60 -3.67 -22.73
N GLU A 229 -3.83 -3.14 -23.67
CA GLU A 229 -2.59 -2.45 -23.36
C GLU A 229 -2.82 -0.95 -23.32
N VAL A 230 -2.51 -0.35 -22.18
CA VAL A 230 -2.40 1.11 -22.05
C VAL A 230 -1.16 1.37 -21.24
N CYS A 231 -0.41 2.41 -21.61
CA CYS A 231 0.77 2.80 -20.83
C CYS A 231 1.93 1.80 -20.89
N GLY A 232 1.97 0.89 -21.87
CA GLY A 232 2.92 -0.23 -21.87
C GLY A 232 2.66 -1.27 -20.76
N HIS A 233 1.51 -1.18 -20.10
CA HIS A 233 1.04 -2.14 -19.11
C HIS A 233 -0.18 -2.86 -19.66
N LYS A 234 -0.29 -4.14 -19.35
CA LYS A 234 -1.44 -4.97 -19.70
C LYS A 234 -2.45 -4.88 -18.58
N TRP A 235 -3.66 -4.46 -18.91
CA TRP A 235 -4.74 -4.23 -17.94
C TRP A 235 -5.92 -5.16 -18.22
N TYR A 236 -6.70 -5.42 -17.18
CA TYR A 236 -8.07 -5.90 -17.32
C TYR A 236 -8.98 -5.25 -16.28
N SER A 237 -10.27 -5.19 -16.59
CA SER A 237 -11.30 -4.75 -15.67
C SER A 237 -12.13 -5.94 -15.21
N PRO A 238 -12.20 -6.26 -13.91
CA PRO A 238 -13.20 -7.17 -13.38
C PRO A 238 -14.55 -6.45 -13.29
N VAL A 239 -15.62 -7.18 -13.60
CA VAL A 239 -17.00 -6.80 -13.34
C VAL A 239 -17.57 -7.82 -12.36
N THR A 240 -18.02 -7.35 -11.20
CA THR A 240 -18.69 -8.16 -10.17
C THR A 240 -20.18 -7.84 -10.12
N SER A 241 -21.00 -8.85 -9.84
CA SER A 241 -22.39 -8.63 -9.43
C SER A 241 -22.37 -8.22 -7.96
N CYS A 242 -23.02 -7.12 -7.61
CA CYS A 242 -23.29 -6.83 -6.21
C CYS A 242 -24.71 -7.27 -5.85
N ILE A 243 -24.92 -7.54 -4.56
CA ILE A 243 -26.13 -8.13 -3.97
C ILE A 243 -27.40 -7.30 -4.30
N THR A 244 -27.24 -6.08 -4.79
CA THR A 244 -28.31 -5.14 -5.15
C THR A 244 -28.64 -5.08 -6.66
N ASN A 245 -28.30 -6.10 -7.47
CA ASN A 245 -28.54 -6.08 -8.93
C ASN A 245 -27.86 -4.91 -9.67
N SER A 246 -26.76 -4.37 -9.14
CA SER A 246 -25.93 -3.39 -9.84
C SER A 246 -24.60 -4.02 -10.26
N LEU A 247 -24.04 -3.55 -11.39
CA LEU A 247 -22.69 -3.89 -11.81
C LEU A 247 -21.74 -2.83 -11.27
N SER A 248 -20.66 -3.25 -10.60
CA SER A 248 -19.63 -2.32 -10.13
C SER A 248 -18.31 -2.55 -10.86
N ILE A 249 -17.70 -1.46 -11.32
CA ILE A 249 -16.33 -1.43 -11.84
C ILE A 249 -15.57 -0.47 -10.93
N ASN A 250 -15.04 -0.99 -9.84
CA ASN A 250 -14.43 -0.14 -8.81
C ASN A 250 -12.89 -0.09 -8.90
N THR A 251 -12.26 -1.02 -9.62
CA THR A 251 -10.79 -1.14 -9.67
C THR A 251 -10.34 -1.81 -10.97
N MET A 252 -9.22 -1.35 -11.55
CA MET A 252 -8.55 -2.02 -12.68
C MET A 252 -7.29 -2.72 -12.19
N HIS A 253 -6.95 -3.84 -12.80
CA HIS A 253 -5.78 -4.62 -12.41
C HIS A 253 -4.76 -4.66 -13.54
N VAL A 254 -3.48 -4.53 -13.18
CA VAL A 254 -2.34 -4.76 -14.07
C VAL A 254 -1.96 -6.24 -14.03
N LEU A 255 -1.62 -6.81 -15.18
CA LEU A 255 -1.01 -8.14 -15.34
C LEU A 255 0.51 -8.07 -15.27
#